data_AF-A0A7Y3HM53-F1
#
_entry.id   AF-A0A7Y3HM53-F1
#
_cell.length_a   1.000
_cell.length_b   1.000
_cell.length_c   1.000
_cell.angle_alpha   90.00
_cell.angle_beta   90.00
_cell.angle_gamma   90.00
#
_symmetry.space_group_name_H-M   'P 1'
#
loop_
_entity.id
_entity.type
_entity.pdbx_description
1 polymer ?
#
loop_
_entity_poly.entity_id
_entity_poly.type
_entity_poly.pdbx_seq_one_letter_code
_entity_poly.pdbx_strand_id
1 'polypeptide(L)'
;MLNLSINKKNLPNLFFWILIIVNSYPIVFNQYFLTLDGPAHLYNAKLVLQVLFEKNELLNYFYDFNTYPEPNLTGHVLMELLLTVFPPWLSEKTIQLIYIFGFPLSFYYFLKGLNKDLGFKYIYFFPFIYAFTFVIGFYNYCLSLILFFICLSLWNSYLKNQTSNRIFALALCLLLLYFSHALVFLFCVLTITTVSISWSISNPIPKWYKSIFLKIALVSWPGLILIVSFLFNKRDVNEVYFIPFNELVKWVYTLKPVVAYGKIEVILTTILFVIYLISAIAKLIHRVKTESFRINFKSDSYLLLFLVFGVLIFVIPDKLASGGYVTMRLIMFTFFFLTIWICAQTQKNWIDTCSLIIILGIVSALNFRHFNGYAITNKEIKEQQSCLSHIKPNSTLLPLNYSKHWLQSNMSNYLGTEFPLFILDNYEASHKPFQLHWKKNRNPYELVGSFAGHPPLCANISNFETVTQKSIDYIMTWKMPPNLNDSCTNSLRHNITNDYDTVFVSHSKKLVLFEKRVISQF
;
A
#
# COMPACT_ATOMS: atom_id res chain seq x y z
N MET A 1 22.18 13.28 -39.26
CA MET A 1 21.78 11.96 -38.70
C MET A 1 22.74 11.59 -37.58
N LEU A 2 22.33 11.81 -36.32
CA LEU A 2 23.11 11.41 -35.15
C LEU A 2 22.98 9.89 -35.00
N ASN A 3 24.03 9.17 -35.41
CA ASN A 3 24.16 7.73 -35.23
C ASN A 3 24.40 7.45 -33.73
N LEU A 4 23.32 7.39 -32.95
CA LEU A 4 23.37 6.87 -31.59
C LEU A 4 23.63 5.36 -31.66
N SER A 5 24.90 4.97 -31.77
CA SER A 5 25.32 3.58 -31.66
C SER A 5 25.12 3.11 -30.22
N ILE A 6 23.89 2.72 -29.87
CA ILE A 6 23.60 2.10 -28.57
C ILE A 6 24.39 0.80 -28.52
N ASN A 7 25.43 0.77 -27.68
CA ASN A 7 26.19 -0.45 -27.42
C ASN A 7 25.22 -1.54 -26.94
N LYS A 8 25.15 -2.68 -27.66
CA LYS A 8 24.20 -3.77 -27.41
C LYS A 8 24.24 -4.27 -25.94
N LYS A 9 25.37 -4.11 -25.25
CA LYS A 9 25.52 -4.45 -23.81
C LYS A 9 24.70 -3.57 -22.87
N ASN A 10 24.39 -2.34 -23.25
CA ASN A 10 23.63 -1.38 -22.42
C ASN A 10 22.12 -1.40 -22.70
N LEU A 11 21.68 -2.06 -23.76
CA LEU A 11 20.27 -2.08 -24.18
C LEU A 11 19.31 -2.55 -23.08
N PRO A 12 19.59 -3.62 -22.30
CA PRO A 12 18.67 -4.04 -21.23
C PRO A 12 18.57 -3.03 -20.09
N ASN A 13 19.65 -2.29 -19.78
CA ASN A 13 19.63 -1.24 -18.76
C ASN A 13 18.80 -0.04 -19.25
N LEU A 14 18.97 0.36 -20.51
CA LEU A 14 18.18 1.45 -21.11
C LEU A 14 16.70 1.10 -21.16
N PHE A 15 16.36 -0.12 -21.59
CA PHE A 15 14.98 -0.59 -21.64
C PHE A 15 14.33 -0.64 -20.26
N PHE A 16 15.09 -1.00 -19.22
CA PHE A 16 14.60 -0.98 -17.85
C PHE A 16 14.17 0.43 -17.42
N TRP A 17 14.99 1.44 -17.69
CA TRP A 17 14.65 2.83 -17.39
C TRP A 17 13.44 3.33 -18.18
N ILE A 18 13.40 3.05 -19.48
CA ILE A 18 12.23 3.37 -20.32
C ILE A 18 10.97 2.72 -19.73
N LEU A 19 11.06 1.44 -19.35
CA LEU A 19 9.93 0.70 -18.84
C LEU A 19 9.43 1.28 -17.50
N ILE A 20 10.31 1.68 -16.59
CA ILE A 20 9.90 2.37 -15.35
C ILE A 20 9.23 3.72 -15.65
N ILE A 21 9.84 4.54 -16.51
CA ILE A 21 9.28 5.85 -16.88
C ILE A 21 7.90 5.67 -17.49
N VAL A 22 7.75 4.75 -18.44
CA VAL A 22 6.44 4.41 -19.01
C VAL A 22 5.51 3.93 -17.90
N ASN A 23 5.90 2.99 -17.04
CA ASN A 23 5.03 2.53 -15.94
C ASN A 23 4.60 3.64 -14.97
N SER A 24 5.31 4.78 -14.88
CA SER A 24 4.91 5.92 -14.06
C SER A 24 3.81 6.81 -14.67
N TYR A 25 3.49 6.65 -15.96
CA TYR A 25 2.56 7.52 -16.67
C TYR A 25 1.17 7.64 -16.00
N PRO A 26 0.57 6.57 -15.41
CA PRO A 26 -0.74 6.68 -14.77
C PRO A 26 -0.80 7.67 -13.61
N ILE A 27 0.33 7.86 -12.90
CA ILE A 27 0.45 8.72 -11.72
C ILE A 27 0.86 10.15 -12.11
N VAL A 28 1.75 10.28 -13.09
CA VAL A 28 2.31 11.59 -13.46
C VAL A 28 1.30 12.47 -14.20
N PHE A 29 0.46 11.88 -15.06
CA PHE A 29 -0.37 12.65 -16.00
C PHE A 29 -1.55 13.38 -15.34
N ASN A 30 -2.18 12.77 -14.34
CA ASN A 30 -3.28 13.39 -13.61
C ASN A 30 -2.76 14.07 -12.34
N GLN A 31 -3.44 15.11 -11.85
CA GLN A 31 -3.04 15.78 -10.60
C GLN A 31 -3.14 14.82 -9.41
N TYR A 32 -4.24 14.08 -9.32
CA TYR A 32 -4.47 13.06 -8.32
C TYR A 32 -4.45 11.66 -8.93
N PHE A 33 -3.90 10.72 -8.17
CA PHE A 33 -4.03 9.29 -8.38
C PHE A 33 -4.71 8.74 -7.12
N LEU A 34 -6.02 8.52 -7.22
CA LEU A 34 -6.84 8.15 -6.06
C LEU A 34 -6.56 6.71 -5.65
N THR A 35 -5.96 6.53 -4.47
CA THR A 35 -6.00 5.25 -3.77
C THR A 35 -7.12 5.26 -2.72
N LEU A 36 -7.48 4.10 -2.17
CA LEU A 36 -8.57 4.02 -1.18
C LEU A 36 -8.23 4.82 0.09
N ASP A 37 -7.07 4.55 0.68
CA ASP A 37 -6.67 5.09 1.99
C ASP A 37 -5.76 6.32 1.87
N GLY A 38 -5.20 6.60 0.69
CA GLY A 38 -4.31 7.73 0.44
C GLY A 38 -4.85 9.10 0.88
N PRO A 39 -6.12 9.45 0.59
CA PRO A 39 -6.71 10.70 1.08
C PRO A 39 -6.72 10.81 2.61
N ALA A 40 -7.00 9.70 3.30
CA ALA A 40 -6.99 9.66 4.76
C ALA A 40 -5.57 9.78 5.31
N HIS A 41 -4.59 9.08 4.72
CA HIS A 41 -3.18 9.18 5.10
C HIS A 41 -2.68 10.62 5.00
N LEU A 42 -3.04 11.30 3.91
CA LEU A 42 -2.65 12.68 3.64
C LEU A 42 -3.33 13.66 4.63
N TYR A 43 -4.61 13.47 4.90
CA TYR A 43 -5.34 14.29 5.87
C TYR A 43 -4.84 14.09 7.29
N ASN A 44 -4.60 12.85 7.71
CA ASN A 44 -4.10 12.55 9.03
C ASN A 44 -2.68 13.13 9.24
N ALA A 45 -1.80 13.02 8.23
CA ALA A 45 -0.48 13.67 8.25
C ALA A 45 -0.58 15.19 8.35
N LYS A 46 -1.53 15.82 7.64
CA LYS A 46 -1.79 17.25 7.75
C LYS A 46 -2.26 17.62 9.16
N LEU A 47 -3.20 16.86 9.74
CA LEU A 47 -3.67 17.06 11.10
C LEU A 47 -2.55 16.94 12.13
N VAL A 48 -1.63 15.97 11.99
CA VAL A 48 -0.47 15.86 12.89
C VAL A 48 0.35 17.14 12.88
N LEU A 49 0.68 17.68 11.70
CA LEU A 49 1.42 18.94 11.59
C LEU A 49 0.65 20.10 12.23
N GLN A 50 -0.66 20.17 12.02
CA GLN A 50 -1.50 21.20 12.63
C GLN A 50 -1.53 21.07 14.15
N VAL A 51 -1.73 19.88 14.71
CA VAL A 51 -1.75 19.70 16.17
C VAL A 51 -0.39 20.01 16.80
N LEU A 52 0.72 19.67 16.13
CA LEU A 52 2.08 19.92 16.64
C LEU A 52 2.49 21.40 16.58
N PHE A 53 2.15 22.10 15.50
CA PHE A 53 2.70 23.43 15.21
C PHE A 53 1.66 24.55 15.21
N GLU A 54 0.39 24.24 15.02
CA GLU A 54 -0.71 25.19 15.03
C GLU A 54 -1.50 24.98 16.35
N LYS A 55 -1.69 26.03 17.16
CA LYS A 55 -2.48 25.93 18.41
C LYS A 55 -3.98 25.82 18.12
N ASN A 56 -4.39 24.82 17.33
CA ASN A 56 -5.77 24.63 16.92
C ASN A 56 -6.56 23.97 18.06
N GLU A 57 -7.38 24.76 18.74
CA GLU A 57 -8.20 24.32 19.87
C GLU A 57 -9.21 23.23 19.47
N LEU A 58 -9.75 23.28 18.25
CA LEU A 58 -10.70 22.29 17.76
C LEU A 58 -10.02 20.93 17.60
N LEU A 59 -8.85 20.88 16.98
CA LEU A 59 -8.11 19.62 16.80
C LEU A 59 -7.66 19.03 18.14
N ASN A 60 -7.14 19.86 19.04
CA ASN A 60 -6.78 19.44 20.40
C ASN A 60 -8.00 19.00 21.21
N TYR A 61 -9.20 19.46 20.87
CA TYR A 61 -10.43 18.96 21.46
C TYR A 61 -10.78 17.55 20.97
N PHE A 62 -10.49 17.18 19.72
CA PHE A 62 -10.90 15.89 19.18
C PHE A 62 -9.84 14.79 19.23
N TYR A 63 -8.55 15.13 19.20
CA TYR A 63 -7.47 14.15 19.04
C TYR A 63 -6.52 14.05 20.23
N ASP A 64 -6.00 12.85 20.45
CA ASP A 64 -4.83 12.54 21.26
C ASP A 64 -3.73 11.90 20.38
N PHE A 65 -2.47 12.08 20.77
CA PHE A 65 -1.36 11.40 20.13
C PHE A 65 -1.20 9.97 20.64
N ASN A 66 -0.97 9.06 19.69
CA ASN A 66 -0.46 7.74 19.97
C ASN A 66 1.05 7.81 20.19
N THR A 67 1.49 7.52 21.41
CA THR A 67 2.91 7.52 21.78
C THR A 67 3.57 6.15 21.59
N TYR A 68 2.83 5.13 21.15
CA TYR A 68 3.37 3.79 20.92
C TYR A 68 4.20 3.74 19.63
N PRO A 69 5.38 3.08 19.61
CA PRO A 69 6.18 2.91 18.39
C PRO A 69 5.53 1.90 17.42
N GLU A 70 4.46 2.31 16.74
CA GLU A 70 3.71 1.46 15.82
C GLU A 70 4.53 1.08 14.57
N PRO A 71 4.38 -0.16 14.05
CA PRO A 71 5.11 -0.64 12.86
C PRO A 71 4.53 -0.13 11.53
N ASN A 72 3.85 1.02 11.55
CA ASN A 72 3.17 1.66 10.41
C ASN A 72 3.47 3.16 10.37
N LEU A 73 4.67 3.58 10.78
CA LEU A 73 5.03 4.97 11.03
C LEU A 73 5.79 5.62 9.86
N THR A 74 6.68 4.88 9.18
CA THR A 74 7.61 5.45 8.20
C THR A 74 6.92 6.24 7.08
N GLY A 75 5.82 5.72 6.54
CA GLY A 75 5.06 6.35 5.46
C GLY A 75 4.35 7.62 5.89
N HIS A 76 3.82 7.68 7.12
CA HIS A 76 3.18 8.89 7.62
C HIS A 76 4.20 9.98 7.93
N VAL A 77 5.31 9.65 8.60
CA VAL A 77 6.39 10.61 8.85
C VAL A 77 6.96 11.14 7.54
N LEU A 78 7.12 10.29 6.52
CA LEU A 78 7.53 10.76 5.19
C LEU A 78 6.49 11.70 4.57
N MET A 79 5.20 11.39 4.69
CA MET A 79 4.11 12.26 4.21
C MET A 79 4.10 13.61 4.91
N GLU A 80 4.24 13.63 6.24
CA GLU A 80 4.36 14.84 7.06
C GLU A 80 5.54 15.71 6.61
N LEU A 81 6.71 15.12 6.42
CA LEU A 81 7.89 15.84 5.93
C LEU A 81 7.64 16.44 4.55
N LEU A 82 7.02 15.69 3.63
CA LEU A 82 6.71 16.17 2.29
C LEU A 82 5.69 17.33 2.32
N LEU A 83 4.69 17.27 3.21
CA LEU A 83 3.70 18.33 3.39
C LEU A 83 4.29 19.66 3.89
N THR A 84 5.50 19.66 4.47
CA THR A 84 6.19 20.91 4.84
C THR A 84 6.80 21.65 3.64
N VAL A 85 6.98 20.97 2.51
CA VAL A 85 7.66 21.51 1.31
C VAL A 85 6.75 21.55 0.09
N PHE A 86 5.83 20.59 -0.04
CA PHE A 86 4.98 20.41 -1.21
C PHE A 86 3.50 20.59 -0.88
N PRO A 87 2.67 21.03 -1.84
CA PRO A 87 1.22 20.99 -1.67
C PRO A 87 0.74 19.54 -1.47
N PRO A 88 -0.45 19.34 -0.86
CA PRO A 88 -0.91 18.00 -0.47
C PRO A 88 -0.92 16.99 -1.62
N TRP A 89 -1.49 17.36 -2.77
CA TRP A 89 -1.53 16.48 -3.94
C TRP A 89 -0.15 16.02 -4.43
N LEU A 90 0.87 16.87 -4.30
CA LEU A 90 2.23 16.55 -4.73
C LEU A 90 2.96 15.71 -3.67
N SER A 91 2.65 15.89 -2.39
CA SER A 91 3.19 15.08 -1.28
C SER A 91 2.78 13.61 -1.44
N GLU A 92 1.49 13.35 -1.62
CA GLU A 92 0.99 11.99 -1.85
C GLU A 92 1.57 11.39 -3.14
N LYS A 93 1.54 12.16 -4.23
CA LYS A 93 2.12 11.72 -5.51
C LYS A 93 3.61 11.38 -5.40
N THR A 94 4.35 12.12 -4.57
CA THR A 94 5.78 11.86 -4.35
C THR A 94 5.99 10.50 -3.70
N ILE A 95 5.18 10.12 -2.70
CA ILE A 95 5.24 8.78 -2.11
C ILE A 95 4.90 7.68 -3.13
N GLN A 96 3.86 7.91 -3.95
CA GLN A 96 3.51 6.98 -5.02
C GLN A 96 4.67 6.82 -6.02
N LEU A 97 5.33 7.91 -6.42
CA LEU A 97 6.49 7.87 -7.32
C LEU A 97 7.71 7.20 -6.67
N ILE A 98 7.98 7.47 -5.39
CA ILE A 98 9.03 6.77 -4.63
C ILE A 98 8.80 5.26 -4.72
N TYR A 99 7.57 4.79 -4.56
CA TYR A 99 7.24 3.39 -4.70
C TYR A 99 7.41 2.86 -6.13
N ILE A 100 6.82 3.51 -7.14
CA ILE A 100 6.87 3.06 -8.54
C ILE A 100 8.29 2.97 -9.09
N PHE A 101 9.17 3.87 -8.67
CA PHE A 101 10.58 3.82 -9.05
C PHE A 101 11.37 2.89 -8.13
N GLY A 102 11.28 3.09 -6.83
CA GLY A 102 12.09 2.40 -5.83
C GLY A 102 11.85 0.89 -5.79
N PHE A 103 10.62 0.44 -6.05
CA PHE A 103 10.28 -0.96 -5.97
C PHE A 103 10.94 -1.82 -7.07
N PRO A 104 10.73 -1.55 -8.37
CA PRO A 104 11.46 -2.25 -9.42
C PRO A 104 12.98 -1.97 -9.38
N LEU A 105 13.44 -0.78 -8.94
CA LEU A 105 14.87 -0.48 -8.80
C LEU A 105 15.55 -1.37 -7.74
N SER A 106 14.99 -1.43 -6.54
CA SER A 106 15.53 -2.25 -5.44
C SER A 106 15.55 -3.73 -5.83
N PHE A 107 14.48 -4.23 -6.46
CA PHE A 107 14.42 -5.58 -6.99
C PHE A 107 15.49 -5.84 -8.06
N TYR A 108 15.66 -4.91 -9.01
CA TYR A 108 16.63 -5.02 -10.09
C TYR A 108 18.07 -5.07 -9.58
N TYR A 109 18.44 -4.21 -8.63
CA TYR A 109 19.76 -4.22 -8.01
C TYR A 109 20.01 -5.51 -7.21
N PHE A 110 19.00 -5.98 -6.48
CA PHE A 110 19.06 -7.27 -5.80
C PHE A 110 19.33 -8.41 -6.78
N LEU A 111 18.57 -8.50 -7.88
CA LEU A 111 18.74 -9.54 -8.90
C LEU A 111 20.12 -9.49 -9.57
N LYS A 112 20.65 -8.30 -9.88
CA LYS A 112 22.02 -8.15 -10.40
C LYS A 112 23.07 -8.71 -9.45
N GLY A 113 22.82 -8.67 -8.14
CA GLY A 113 23.67 -9.29 -7.12
C GLY A 113 23.71 -10.82 -7.20
N LEU A 114 22.64 -11.43 -7.71
CA LEU A 114 22.49 -12.88 -7.91
C LEU A 114 23.01 -13.34 -9.27
N ASN A 115 22.59 -12.68 -10.35
CA ASN A 115 22.93 -12.97 -11.74
C ASN A 115 23.39 -11.69 -12.47
N LYS A 116 24.65 -11.65 -12.92
CA LYS A 116 25.22 -10.49 -13.61
C LYS A 116 24.68 -10.29 -15.04
N ASP A 117 24.22 -11.36 -15.71
CA ASP A 117 23.60 -11.30 -17.05
C ASP A 117 22.09 -11.48 -16.93
N LEU A 118 21.42 -10.47 -16.38
CA LEU A 118 19.97 -10.49 -16.17
C LEU A 118 19.19 -10.38 -17.50
N GLY A 119 19.80 -9.82 -18.55
CA GLY A 119 19.09 -9.48 -19.79
C GLY A 119 17.82 -8.68 -19.49
N PHE A 120 16.70 -9.11 -20.05
CA PHE A 120 15.37 -8.51 -19.86
C PHE A 120 14.52 -9.23 -18.79
N LYS A 121 15.09 -10.17 -18.01
CA LYS A 121 14.33 -11.01 -17.08
C LYS A 121 13.65 -10.23 -15.95
N TYR A 122 14.08 -9.00 -15.66
CA TYR A 122 13.39 -8.12 -14.70
C TYR A 122 11.92 -7.84 -15.07
N ILE A 123 11.53 -7.99 -16.34
CA ILE A 123 10.15 -7.77 -16.80
C ILE A 123 9.16 -8.70 -16.08
N TYR A 124 9.57 -9.90 -15.65
CA TYR A 124 8.71 -10.79 -14.86
C TYR A 124 8.14 -10.07 -13.62
N PHE A 125 8.88 -9.15 -13.03
CA PHE A 125 8.49 -8.46 -11.80
C PHE A 125 7.48 -7.31 -12.00
N PHE A 126 7.40 -6.73 -13.20
CA PHE A 126 6.60 -5.53 -13.46
C PHE A 126 5.08 -5.67 -13.19
N PRO A 127 4.43 -6.84 -13.37
CA PRO A 127 3.03 -7.01 -13.01
C PRO A 127 2.69 -6.71 -11.54
N PHE A 128 3.65 -6.80 -10.63
CA PHE A 128 3.40 -6.57 -9.20
C PHE A 128 3.52 -5.11 -8.77
N ILE A 129 3.90 -4.20 -9.67
CA ILE A 129 4.07 -2.77 -9.33
C ILE A 129 2.72 -2.17 -8.92
N TYR A 130 1.68 -2.33 -9.73
CA TYR A 130 0.32 -1.86 -9.41
C TYR A 130 -0.53 -2.94 -8.73
N ALA A 131 0.06 -3.64 -7.75
CA ALA A 131 -0.68 -4.60 -6.95
C ALA A 131 -1.85 -3.95 -6.20
N PHE A 132 -2.87 -4.74 -5.87
CA PHE A 132 -4.04 -4.33 -5.10
C PHE A 132 -3.69 -3.55 -3.83
N THR A 133 -2.63 -3.96 -3.12
CA THR A 133 -2.14 -3.30 -1.89
C THR A 133 -1.66 -1.86 -2.13
N PHE A 134 -1.14 -1.56 -3.32
CA PHE A 134 -0.83 -0.19 -3.73
C PHE A 134 -2.11 0.59 -4.06
N VAL A 135 -3.06 -0.03 -4.76
CA VAL A 135 -4.33 0.62 -5.16
C VAL A 135 -5.21 0.96 -3.95
N ILE A 136 -5.21 0.13 -2.89
CA ILE A 136 -5.87 0.47 -1.63
C ILE A 136 -5.10 1.49 -0.79
N GLY A 137 -3.89 1.88 -1.19
CA GLY A 137 -3.15 2.96 -0.53
C GLY A 137 -2.31 2.53 0.66
N PHE A 138 -1.95 1.24 0.82
CA PHE A 138 -1.07 0.78 1.91
C PHE A 138 0.39 1.26 1.70
N TYR A 139 0.63 2.57 1.78
CA TYR A 139 1.92 3.19 1.43
C TYR A 139 3.07 2.70 2.31
N ASN A 140 2.83 2.53 3.61
CA ASN A 140 3.79 1.93 4.53
C ASN A 140 4.22 0.52 4.10
N TYR A 141 3.25 -0.32 3.71
CA TYR A 141 3.54 -1.64 3.14
C TYR A 141 4.34 -1.52 1.83
N CYS A 142 3.94 -0.66 0.91
CA CYS A 142 4.64 -0.41 -0.34
C CYS A 142 6.10 0.02 -0.14
N LEU A 143 6.38 0.93 0.80
CA LEU A 143 7.74 1.32 1.18
C LEU A 143 8.53 0.15 1.79
N SER A 144 7.87 -0.68 2.62
CA SER A 144 8.49 -1.88 3.19
C SER A 144 8.96 -2.88 2.13
N LEU A 145 8.30 -2.96 0.97
CA LEU A 145 8.71 -3.82 -0.14
C LEU A 145 10.02 -3.34 -0.79
N ILE A 146 10.24 -2.02 -0.87
CA ILE A 146 11.50 -1.43 -1.33
C ILE A 146 12.62 -1.78 -0.34
N LEU A 147 12.36 -1.53 0.94
CA LEU A 147 13.30 -1.82 2.03
C LEU A 147 13.64 -3.32 2.12
N PHE A 148 12.68 -4.20 1.86
CA PHE A 148 12.90 -5.65 1.80
C PHE A 148 13.99 -6.01 0.79
N PHE A 149 13.89 -5.54 -0.46
CA PHE A 149 14.91 -5.83 -1.49
C PHE A 149 16.24 -5.11 -1.25
N ILE A 150 16.22 -3.93 -0.60
CA ILE A 150 17.44 -3.26 -0.13
C ILE A 150 18.14 -4.11 0.96
N CYS A 151 17.41 -4.62 1.95
CA CYS A 151 17.94 -5.51 2.98
C CYS A 151 18.60 -6.75 2.37
N LEU A 152 17.93 -7.39 1.40
CA LEU A 152 18.50 -8.54 0.71
C LEU A 152 19.75 -8.19 -0.10
N SER A 153 19.80 -7.00 -0.71
CA SER A 153 20.98 -6.51 -1.45
C SER A 153 22.16 -6.21 -0.51
N LEU A 154 21.90 -5.59 0.64
CA LEU A 154 22.88 -5.34 1.69
C LEU A 154 23.43 -6.65 2.25
N TRP A 155 22.55 -7.63 2.52
CA TRP A 155 22.94 -8.95 2.98
C TRP A 155 23.81 -9.69 1.95
N ASN A 156 23.38 -9.77 0.70
CA ASN A 156 24.16 -10.38 -0.39
C ASN A 156 25.53 -9.72 -0.58
N SER A 157 25.61 -8.41 -0.38
CA SER A 157 26.87 -7.68 -0.44
C SER A 157 27.75 -8.00 0.78
N TYR A 158 27.17 -8.07 1.97
CA TYR A 158 27.86 -8.42 3.21
C TYR A 158 28.43 -9.85 3.16
N LEU A 159 27.68 -10.83 2.62
CA LEU A 159 28.16 -12.20 2.42
C LEU A 159 29.41 -12.26 1.53
N LYS A 160 29.54 -11.35 0.56
CA LYS A 160 30.72 -11.25 -0.31
C LYS A 160 31.90 -10.57 0.40
N ASN A 161 31.66 -9.39 0.99
CA ASN A 161 32.69 -8.65 1.74
C ASN A 161 32.13 -8.21 3.10
N GLN A 162 32.67 -8.80 4.16
CA GLN A 162 32.20 -8.65 5.54
C GLN A 162 32.68 -7.33 6.18
N THR A 163 32.10 -6.22 5.74
CA THR A 163 32.44 -4.89 6.27
C THR A 163 31.44 -4.45 7.35
N SER A 164 31.93 -3.81 8.41
CA SER A 164 31.11 -3.31 9.52
C SER A 164 30.04 -2.29 9.05
N ASN A 165 30.37 -1.47 8.05
CA ASN A 165 29.44 -0.50 7.48
C ASN A 165 28.20 -1.16 6.86
N ARG A 166 28.37 -2.31 6.19
CA ARG A 166 27.25 -3.03 5.55
C ARG A 166 26.33 -3.66 6.57
N ILE A 167 26.88 -4.22 7.65
CA ILE A 167 26.06 -4.85 8.69
C ILE A 167 25.33 -3.80 9.54
N PHE A 168 25.96 -2.65 9.81
CA PHE A 168 25.31 -1.51 10.45
C PHE A 168 24.19 -0.93 9.57
N ALA A 169 24.44 -0.74 8.28
CA ALA A 169 23.40 -0.31 7.33
C ALA A 169 22.24 -1.30 7.26
N LEU A 170 22.50 -2.61 7.32
CA LEU A 170 21.46 -3.63 7.39
C LEU A 170 20.65 -3.54 8.69
N ALA A 171 21.28 -3.31 9.84
CA ALA A 171 20.58 -3.14 11.11
C ALA A 171 19.63 -1.93 11.08
N LEU A 172 20.09 -0.79 10.58
CA LEU A 172 19.25 0.40 10.39
C LEU A 172 18.11 0.14 9.40
N CYS A 173 18.39 -0.54 8.28
CA CYS A 173 17.38 -0.85 7.29
C CYS A 173 16.33 -1.84 7.81
N LEU A 174 16.71 -2.81 8.64
CA LEU A 174 15.80 -3.73 9.30
C LEU A 174 14.94 -3.04 10.37
N LEU A 175 15.52 -2.10 11.13
CA LEU A 175 14.77 -1.28 12.08
C LEU A 175 13.76 -0.41 11.36
N LEU A 176 14.17 0.25 10.27
CA LEU A 176 13.25 1.03 9.43
C LEU A 176 12.17 0.14 8.80
N LEU A 177 12.51 -1.09 8.42
CA LEU A 177 11.56 -2.05 7.89
C LEU A 177 10.51 -2.46 8.93
N TYR A 178 10.87 -2.56 10.22
CA TYR A 178 9.89 -2.73 11.29
C TYR A 178 8.91 -1.55 11.35
N PHE A 179 9.42 -0.31 11.37
CA PHE A 179 8.58 0.90 11.41
C PHE A 179 7.75 1.10 10.14
N SER A 180 8.15 0.51 9.01
CA SER A 180 7.34 0.50 7.80
C SER A 180 6.28 -0.59 7.82
N HIS A 181 6.65 -1.83 8.17
CA HIS A 181 5.69 -2.93 8.24
C HIS A 181 6.23 -4.16 8.99
N ALA A 182 5.64 -4.46 10.15
CA ALA A 182 6.00 -5.60 11.02
C ALA A 182 6.07 -6.95 10.28
N LEU A 183 5.04 -7.30 9.50
CA LEU A 183 5.00 -8.58 8.78
C LEU A 183 6.14 -8.72 7.74
N VAL A 184 6.47 -7.64 7.03
CA VAL A 184 7.52 -7.68 6.00
C VAL A 184 8.91 -7.74 6.64
N PHE A 185 9.08 -7.13 7.82
CA PHE A 185 10.25 -7.35 8.66
C PHE A 185 10.46 -8.84 8.97
N LEU A 186 9.42 -9.54 9.45
CA LEU A 186 9.50 -10.98 9.72
C LEU A 186 9.82 -11.80 8.47
N PHE A 187 9.19 -11.47 7.33
CA PHE A 187 9.50 -12.11 6.05
C PHE A 187 10.96 -11.87 5.62
N CYS A 188 11.51 -10.69 5.88
CA CYS A 188 12.90 -10.37 5.58
C CYS A 188 13.87 -11.18 6.45
N VAL A 189 13.64 -11.24 7.76
CA VAL A 189 14.46 -12.03 8.68
C VAL A 189 14.43 -13.51 8.30
N LEU A 190 13.24 -14.06 8.00
CA LEU A 190 13.09 -15.43 7.51
C LEU A 190 13.86 -15.66 6.20
N THR A 191 13.74 -14.74 5.24
CA THR A 191 14.44 -14.82 3.95
C THR A 191 15.95 -14.81 4.12
N ILE A 192 16.48 -13.86 4.89
CA ILE A 192 17.91 -13.74 5.18
C ILE A 192 18.41 -15.01 5.87
N THR A 193 17.66 -15.53 6.84
CA THR A 193 18.01 -16.76 7.56
C THR A 193 18.08 -17.96 6.63
N THR A 194 17.06 -18.19 5.80
CA THR A 194 17.01 -19.31 4.84
C THR A 194 18.13 -19.23 3.80
N VAL A 195 18.38 -18.04 3.23
CA VAL A 195 19.48 -17.83 2.28
C VAL A 195 20.84 -18.10 2.96
N SER A 196 20.99 -17.72 4.22
CA SER A 196 22.23 -17.92 4.98
C SER A 196 22.47 -19.38 5.33
N ILE A 197 21.42 -20.14 5.69
CA ILE A 197 21.49 -21.60 5.88
C ILE A 197 21.95 -22.26 4.58
N SER A 198 21.34 -21.90 3.46
CA SER A 198 21.68 -22.47 2.15
C SER A 198 23.12 -22.15 1.73
N TRP A 199 23.54 -20.90 1.93
CA TRP A 199 24.94 -20.51 1.75
C TRP A 199 25.88 -21.29 2.67
N SER A 200 25.41 -21.67 3.87
CA SER A 200 26.15 -22.47 4.86
C SER A 200 26.42 -23.88 4.49
N ILE A 201 25.42 -24.54 3.96
CA ILE A 201 25.55 -25.91 3.45
C ILE A 201 26.52 -25.93 2.24
N SER A 202 26.54 -24.86 1.44
CA SER A 202 27.39 -24.77 0.25
C SER A 202 28.87 -24.54 0.51
N ASN A 203 29.20 -23.88 1.64
CA ASN A 203 30.56 -23.42 1.95
C ASN A 203 30.99 -23.91 3.33
N PRO A 204 31.17 -25.23 3.55
CA PRO A 204 31.33 -25.82 4.87
C PRO A 204 32.68 -25.46 5.52
N ILE A 205 32.80 -24.25 6.05
CA ILE A 205 33.81 -23.90 7.05
C ILE A 205 33.18 -24.11 8.46
N PRO A 206 33.85 -24.70 9.48
CA PRO A 206 33.15 -25.08 10.72
C PRO A 206 32.85 -23.94 11.71
N LYS A 207 33.51 -22.77 11.61
CA LYS A 207 33.38 -21.69 12.61
C LYS A 207 32.44 -20.55 12.21
N TRP A 208 32.11 -20.42 10.94
CA TRP A 208 31.45 -19.22 10.43
C TRP A 208 29.93 -19.25 10.55
N TYR A 209 29.28 -20.42 10.48
CA TYR A 209 27.81 -20.49 10.56
C TYR A 209 27.33 -20.04 11.95
N LYS A 210 28.02 -20.39 13.04
CA LYS A 210 27.70 -19.84 14.38
C LYS A 210 27.82 -18.31 14.40
N SER A 211 28.85 -17.76 13.76
CA SER A 211 29.03 -16.31 13.67
C SER A 211 27.96 -15.61 12.82
N ILE A 212 27.40 -16.27 11.80
CA ILE A 212 26.40 -15.66 10.92
C ILE A 212 25.04 -15.56 11.58
N PHE A 213 24.61 -16.60 12.30
CA PHE A 213 23.34 -16.56 13.04
C PHE A 213 23.39 -15.56 14.20
N LEU A 214 24.51 -15.47 14.92
CA LEU A 214 24.72 -14.43 15.92
C LEU A 214 24.61 -13.04 15.30
N LYS A 215 25.19 -12.82 14.13
CA LYS A 215 25.09 -11.55 13.40
C LYS A 215 23.67 -11.23 12.96
N ILE A 216 22.92 -12.21 12.43
CA ILE A 216 21.50 -12.03 12.07
C ILE A 216 20.68 -11.65 13.31
N ALA A 217 20.86 -12.36 14.43
CA ALA A 217 20.22 -12.02 15.70
C ALA A 217 20.60 -10.61 16.17
N LEU A 218 21.88 -10.24 16.11
CA LEU A 218 22.39 -8.92 16.51
C LEU A 218 21.92 -7.76 15.62
N VAL A 219 21.57 -7.97 14.35
CA VAL A 219 21.00 -6.89 13.52
C VAL A 219 19.47 -6.83 13.59
N SER A 220 18.81 -7.93 13.97
CA SER A 220 17.35 -8.03 14.02
C SER A 220 16.76 -7.84 15.41
N TRP A 221 17.55 -7.95 16.49
CA TRP A 221 17.04 -7.90 17.86
C TRP A 221 16.21 -6.64 18.19
N PRO A 222 16.53 -5.41 17.73
CA PRO A 222 15.73 -4.25 18.09
C PRO A 222 14.32 -4.39 17.49
N GLY A 223 14.23 -4.77 16.21
CA GLY A 223 12.96 -5.04 15.55
C GLY A 223 12.20 -6.22 16.17
N LEU A 224 12.90 -7.29 16.58
CA LEU A 224 12.27 -8.43 17.25
C LEU A 224 11.69 -8.06 18.63
N ILE A 225 12.39 -7.25 19.42
CA ILE A 225 11.87 -6.73 20.70
C ILE A 225 10.61 -5.90 20.45
N LEU A 226 10.64 -5.03 19.44
CA LEU A 226 9.48 -4.21 19.09
C LEU A 226 8.30 -5.04 18.54
N ILE A 227 8.55 -6.12 17.80
CA ILE A 227 7.51 -7.09 17.40
C ILE A 227 6.88 -7.74 18.62
N VAL A 228 7.70 -8.21 19.56
CA VAL A 228 7.20 -8.82 20.79
C VAL A 228 6.35 -7.80 21.55
N SER A 229 6.87 -6.60 21.81
CA SER A 229 6.13 -5.50 22.43
C SER A 229 4.79 -5.23 21.74
N PHE A 230 4.77 -5.20 20.40
CA PHE A 230 3.55 -4.97 19.61
C PHE A 230 2.52 -6.07 19.82
N LEU A 231 2.94 -7.33 19.78
CA LEU A 231 2.06 -8.46 20.03
C LEU A 231 1.49 -8.45 21.44
N PHE A 232 2.28 -8.03 22.45
CA PHE A 232 1.79 -7.86 23.81
C PHE A 232 0.76 -6.71 23.93
N ASN A 233 0.98 -5.59 23.23
CA ASN A 233 0.08 -4.43 23.25
C ASN A 233 -1.26 -4.69 22.51
N LYS A 234 -1.31 -5.66 21.59
CA LYS A 234 -2.50 -5.97 20.78
C LYS A 234 -3.25 -7.24 21.21
N ARG A 235 -2.93 -7.80 22.38
CA ARG A 235 -3.50 -9.09 22.86
C ARG A 235 -5.03 -9.13 22.91
N ASP A 236 -5.69 -8.01 23.11
CA ASP A 236 -7.15 -7.95 23.26
C ASP A 236 -7.92 -7.87 21.93
N VAL A 237 -7.23 -7.88 20.78
CA VAL A 237 -7.85 -7.82 19.45
C VAL A 237 -8.03 -9.24 18.90
N ASN A 238 -9.19 -9.84 19.16
CA ASN A 238 -9.48 -11.27 18.96
C ASN A 238 -10.02 -11.67 17.57
N GLU A 239 -9.97 -10.81 16.55
CA GLU A 239 -10.42 -11.19 15.20
C GLU A 239 -9.38 -12.05 14.48
N VAL A 240 -9.53 -13.37 14.61
CA VAL A 240 -8.84 -14.35 13.77
C VAL A 240 -9.80 -14.81 12.68
N TYR A 241 -9.43 -14.60 11.42
CA TYR A 241 -10.24 -15.00 10.27
C TYR A 241 -9.39 -15.78 9.26
N PHE A 242 -9.87 -16.96 8.87
CA PHE A 242 -9.29 -17.79 7.82
C PHE A 242 -10.14 -17.74 6.57
N ILE A 243 -9.49 -17.62 5.42
CA ILE A 243 -10.16 -17.71 4.12
C ILE A 243 -10.39 -19.19 3.78
N PRO A 244 -11.56 -19.56 3.25
CA PRO A 244 -11.84 -20.94 2.85
C PRO A 244 -10.79 -21.50 1.86
N PHE A 245 -10.43 -22.78 2.00
CA PHE A 245 -9.41 -23.43 1.17
C PHE A 245 -9.63 -23.26 -0.34
N ASN A 246 -10.86 -23.46 -0.82
CA ASN A 246 -11.19 -23.30 -2.23
C ASN A 246 -10.97 -21.87 -2.75
N GLU A 247 -11.20 -20.89 -1.88
CA GLU A 247 -10.97 -19.50 -2.19
C GLU A 247 -9.46 -19.16 -2.18
N LEU A 248 -8.68 -19.73 -1.26
CA LEU A 248 -7.22 -19.61 -1.28
C LEU A 248 -6.61 -20.16 -2.58
N VAL A 249 -7.03 -21.36 -2.99
CA VAL A 249 -6.58 -21.96 -4.27
C VAL A 249 -6.92 -21.02 -5.43
N LYS A 250 -8.14 -20.47 -5.44
CA LYS A 250 -8.56 -19.46 -6.42
C LYS A 250 -7.69 -18.22 -6.40
N TRP A 251 -7.36 -17.69 -5.23
CA TRP A 251 -6.54 -16.50 -5.13
C TRP A 251 -5.11 -16.73 -5.62
N VAL A 252 -4.57 -17.93 -5.45
CA VAL A 252 -3.25 -18.33 -5.98
C VAL A 252 -3.25 -18.37 -7.50
N TYR A 253 -4.14 -19.15 -8.14
CA TYR A 253 -4.09 -19.31 -9.61
C TYR A 253 -4.61 -18.08 -10.36
N THR A 254 -5.39 -17.22 -9.72
CA THR A 254 -5.80 -15.93 -10.29
C THR A 254 -4.83 -14.79 -9.99
N LEU A 255 -3.73 -15.05 -9.26
CA LEU A 255 -2.80 -14.01 -8.78
C LEU A 255 -3.55 -12.81 -8.19
N LYS A 256 -4.48 -13.09 -7.27
CA LYS A 256 -5.39 -12.11 -6.68
C LYS A 256 -4.72 -10.82 -6.21
N PRO A 257 -3.49 -10.80 -5.65
CA PRO A 257 -2.82 -9.55 -5.28
C PRO A 257 -2.55 -8.58 -6.43
N VAL A 258 -2.59 -9.01 -7.69
CA VAL A 258 -2.39 -8.15 -8.88
C VAL A 258 -3.72 -7.60 -9.40
N VAL A 259 -4.85 -8.11 -8.94
CA VAL A 259 -6.20 -7.72 -9.40
C VAL A 259 -6.74 -6.56 -8.57
N ALA A 260 -7.08 -5.44 -9.22
CA ALA A 260 -7.58 -4.23 -8.58
C ALA A 260 -9.05 -3.92 -8.89
N TYR A 261 -9.48 -3.95 -10.17
CA TYR A 261 -10.77 -3.38 -10.59
C TYR A 261 -11.80 -4.38 -11.09
N GLY A 262 -11.43 -5.56 -11.60
CA GLY A 262 -12.47 -6.49 -12.05
C GLY A 262 -12.08 -7.71 -12.88
N LYS A 263 -13.10 -8.28 -13.53
CA LYS A 263 -13.05 -9.60 -14.18
C LYS A 263 -11.99 -9.72 -15.28
N ILE A 264 -11.76 -8.66 -16.06
CA ILE A 264 -10.75 -8.66 -17.13
C ILE A 264 -9.35 -8.83 -16.54
N GLU A 265 -9.06 -8.18 -15.41
CA GLU A 265 -7.77 -8.31 -14.74
C GLU A 265 -7.59 -9.73 -14.22
N VAL A 266 -8.63 -10.35 -13.67
CA VAL A 266 -8.61 -11.78 -13.28
C VAL A 266 -8.21 -12.69 -14.44
N ILE A 267 -8.70 -12.43 -15.66
CA ILE A 267 -8.32 -13.21 -16.85
C ILE A 267 -6.83 -13.00 -17.16
N LEU A 268 -6.38 -11.74 -17.22
CA LEU A 268 -4.98 -11.39 -17.52
C LEU A 268 -4.01 -11.95 -16.48
N THR A 269 -4.36 -11.90 -15.19
CA THR A 269 -3.53 -12.40 -14.09
C THR A 269 -3.55 -13.93 -14.01
N THR A 270 -4.62 -14.59 -14.46
CA THR A 270 -4.64 -16.05 -14.63
C THR A 270 -3.70 -16.49 -15.77
N ILE A 271 -3.66 -15.75 -16.88
CA ILE A 271 -2.68 -15.99 -17.95
C ILE A 271 -1.25 -15.79 -17.41
N LEU A 272 -1.04 -14.75 -16.61
CA LEU A 272 0.24 -14.50 -15.95
C LEU A 272 0.67 -15.69 -15.07
N PHE A 273 -0.23 -16.25 -14.26
CA PHE A 273 0.03 -17.46 -13.47
C PHE A 273 0.50 -18.63 -14.34
N VAL A 274 -0.18 -18.88 -15.46
CA VAL A 274 0.19 -19.95 -16.40
C VAL A 274 1.60 -19.71 -16.98
N ILE A 275 1.94 -18.46 -17.32
CA ILE A 275 3.29 -18.10 -17.80
C ILE A 275 4.36 -18.39 -16.74
N TYR A 276 4.09 -18.04 -15.48
CA TYR A 276 4.98 -18.36 -14.36
C TYR A 276 5.19 -19.87 -14.22
N LEU A 277 4.11 -20.65 -14.31
CA LEU A 277 4.16 -22.10 -14.22
C LEU A 277 4.96 -22.71 -15.39
N ILE A 278 4.67 -22.32 -16.63
CA ILE A 278 5.39 -22.80 -17.82
C ILE A 278 6.87 -22.43 -17.73
N SER A 279 7.19 -21.20 -17.34
CA SER A 279 8.57 -20.74 -17.17
C SER A 279 9.29 -21.58 -16.11
N ALA A 280 8.67 -21.80 -14.96
CA ALA A 280 9.26 -22.58 -13.88
C ALA A 280 9.50 -24.04 -14.27
N ILE A 281 8.49 -24.69 -14.88
CA ILE A 281 8.59 -26.08 -15.38
C ILE A 281 9.67 -26.20 -16.44
N ALA A 282 9.75 -25.25 -17.39
CA ALA A 282 10.78 -25.26 -18.43
C ALA A 282 12.20 -25.22 -17.83
N LYS A 283 12.43 -24.41 -16.78
CA LYS A 283 13.71 -24.37 -16.07
C LYS A 283 13.99 -25.67 -15.31
N LEU A 284 13.00 -26.26 -14.65
CA LEU A 284 13.14 -27.55 -13.97
C LEU A 284 13.49 -28.68 -14.96
N ILE A 285 12.76 -28.78 -16.08
CA ILE A 285 13.02 -29.80 -17.11
C ILE A 285 14.42 -29.63 -17.69
N HIS A 286 14.84 -28.40 -17.98
CA HIS A 286 16.19 -28.16 -18.47
C HIS A 286 17.24 -28.63 -17.45
N ARG A 287 17.12 -28.22 -16.18
CA ARG A 287 18.04 -28.62 -15.11
C ARG A 287 18.13 -30.14 -14.95
N VAL A 288 17.00 -30.85 -15.00
CA VAL A 288 16.99 -32.32 -14.94
C VAL A 288 17.79 -32.91 -16.11
N LYS A 289 17.63 -32.37 -17.32
CA LYS A 289 18.29 -32.88 -18.53
C LYS A 289 19.77 -32.52 -18.63
N THR A 290 20.21 -31.37 -18.15
CA THR A 290 21.57 -30.85 -18.39
C THR A 290 22.48 -30.81 -17.16
N GLU A 291 21.92 -30.67 -15.96
CA GLU A 291 22.69 -30.43 -14.73
C GLU A 291 22.59 -31.61 -13.74
N SER A 292 21.98 -32.74 -14.14
CA SER A 292 21.76 -33.92 -13.29
C SER A 292 21.14 -33.58 -11.93
N PHE A 293 20.25 -32.58 -11.90
CA PHE A 293 19.57 -32.11 -10.68
C PHE A 293 20.49 -31.60 -9.56
N ARG A 294 21.70 -31.13 -9.88
CA ARG A 294 22.59 -30.52 -8.89
C ARG A 294 21.93 -29.31 -8.22
N ILE A 295 21.89 -29.31 -6.89
CA ILE A 295 21.31 -28.23 -6.09
C ILE A 295 22.22 -27.00 -6.19
N ASN A 296 21.68 -25.90 -6.70
CA ASN A 296 22.31 -24.59 -6.65
C ASN A 296 21.77 -23.85 -5.44
N PHE A 297 22.34 -24.11 -4.28
CA PHE A 297 21.92 -23.53 -3.01
C PHE A 297 21.73 -22.00 -3.02
N LYS A 298 22.48 -21.26 -3.85
CA LYS A 298 22.30 -19.81 -3.96
C LYS A 298 20.93 -19.44 -4.56
N SER A 299 20.56 -20.04 -5.69
CA SER A 299 19.27 -19.76 -6.33
C SER A 299 18.13 -20.57 -5.71
N ASP A 300 18.37 -21.83 -5.35
CA ASP A 300 17.35 -22.78 -4.88
C ASP A 300 16.85 -22.47 -3.47
N SER A 301 17.57 -21.66 -2.70
CA SER A 301 17.02 -21.07 -1.47
C SER A 301 15.73 -20.27 -1.72
N TYR A 302 15.61 -19.62 -2.88
CA TYR A 302 14.39 -18.92 -3.28
C TYR A 302 13.29 -19.88 -3.77
N LEU A 303 13.65 -21.03 -4.34
CA LEU A 303 12.67 -22.07 -4.62
C LEU A 303 12.10 -22.67 -3.33
N LEU A 304 12.96 -22.90 -2.33
CA LEU A 304 12.52 -23.32 -0.99
C LEU A 304 11.61 -22.27 -0.36
N LEU A 305 11.96 -20.99 -0.42
CA LEU A 305 11.11 -19.90 0.08
C LEU A 305 9.77 -19.82 -0.65
N PHE A 306 9.74 -20.05 -1.97
CA PHE A 306 8.49 -20.17 -2.72
C PHE A 306 7.59 -21.29 -2.15
N LEU A 307 8.16 -22.47 -1.87
CA LEU A 307 7.41 -23.58 -1.28
C LEU A 307 6.95 -23.27 0.15
N VAL A 308 7.82 -22.71 0.99
CA VAL A 308 7.50 -22.34 2.37
C VAL A 308 6.36 -21.34 2.39
N PHE A 309 6.48 -20.22 1.66
CA PHE A 309 5.40 -19.22 1.58
C PHE A 309 4.13 -19.78 0.92
N GLY A 310 4.29 -20.70 -0.04
CA GLY A 310 3.19 -21.48 -0.62
C GLY A 310 2.38 -22.24 0.44
N VAL A 311 3.05 -22.88 1.39
CA VAL A 311 2.40 -23.56 2.53
C VAL A 311 1.80 -22.55 3.50
N LEU A 312 2.50 -21.46 3.82
CA LEU A 312 2.03 -20.45 4.77
C LEU A 312 0.68 -19.82 4.37
N ILE A 313 0.39 -19.72 3.06
CA ILE A 313 -0.93 -19.26 2.55
C ILE A 313 -2.09 -20.05 3.16
N PHE A 314 -1.91 -21.35 3.43
CA PHE A 314 -2.96 -22.24 3.94
C PHE A 314 -2.94 -22.40 5.45
N VAL A 315 -1.92 -21.87 6.14
CA VAL A 315 -1.70 -22.09 7.57
C VAL A 315 -1.91 -20.81 8.39
N ILE A 316 -1.57 -19.64 7.83
CA ILE A 316 -1.66 -18.36 8.53
C ILE A 316 -3.04 -17.73 8.29
N PRO A 317 -3.73 -17.21 9.32
CA PRO A 317 -5.00 -16.50 9.15
C PRO A 317 -4.83 -15.19 8.38
N ASP A 318 -5.86 -14.77 7.65
CA ASP A 318 -5.86 -13.52 6.88
C ASP A 318 -5.93 -12.27 7.76
N LYS A 319 -6.63 -12.37 8.91
CA LYS A 319 -6.66 -11.35 9.96
C LYS A 319 -5.93 -11.83 11.21
N LEU A 320 -5.00 -11.03 11.72
CA LEU A 320 -4.24 -11.29 12.95
C LEU A 320 -3.73 -9.98 13.58
N ALA A 321 -3.81 -9.88 14.91
CA ALA A 321 -3.20 -8.78 15.70
C ALA A 321 -3.53 -7.38 15.16
N SER A 322 -4.81 -7.12 14.88
CA SER A 322 -5.37 -5.89 14.25
C SER A 322 -5.02 -5.65 12.76
N GLY A 323 -4.17 -6.48 12.15
CA GLY A 323 -3.85 -6.42 10.72
C GLY A 323 -4.69 -7.37 9.87
N GLY A 324 -5.10 -6.93 8.68
CA GLY A 324 -5.79 -7.76 7.67
C GLY A 324 -4.96 -7.96 6.39
N TYR A 325 -5.52 -8.70 5.43
CA TYR A 325 -4.93 -8.97 4.10
C TYR A 325 -3.59 -9.73 4.16
N VAL A 326 -3.35 -10.53 5.20
CA VAL A 326 -2.11 -11.31 5.34
C VAL A 326 -1.93 -12.28 4.17
N THR A 327 -3.01 -12.93 3.73
CA THR A 327 -2.98 -13.89 2.62
C THR A 327 -2.57 -13.23 1.30
N MET A 328 -3.08 -12.02 1.02
CA MET A 328 -2.71 -11.26 -0.17
C MET A 328 -1.20 -10.98 -0.22
N ARG A 329 -0.62 -10.66 0.94
CA ARG A 329 0.81 -10.43 1.07
C ARG A 329 1.60 -11.73 0.91
N LEU A 330 1.15 -12.83 1.52
CA LEU A 330 1.80 -14.14 1.38
C LEU A 330 1.82 -14.61 -0.07
N ILE A 331 0.70 -14.55 -0.79
CA ILE A 331 0.65 -14.87 -2.22
C ILE A 331 1.66 -14.02 -2.99
N MET A 332 1.70 -12.72 -2.73
CA MET A 332 2.63 -11.85 -3.44
C MET A 332 4.10 -12.22 -3.19
N PHE A 333 4.48 -12.51 -1.94
CA PHE A 333 5.84 -12.97 -1.61
C PHE A 333 6.17 -14.35 -2.20
N THR A 334 5.21 -15.29 -2.23
CA THR A 334 5.36 -16.56 -2.94
C THR A 334 5.79 -16.32 -4.39
N PHE A 335 5.10 -15.46 -5.11
CA PHE A 335 5.47 -15.16 -6.50
C PHE A 335 6.71 -14.28 -6.65
N PHE A 336 7.08 -13.46 -5.67
CA PHE A 336 8.40 -12.81 -5.66
C PHE A 336 9.53 -13.84 -5.62
N PHE A 337 9.45 -14.82 -4.72
CA PHE A 337 10.48 -15.86 -4.63
C PHE A 337 10.53 -16.74 -5.88
N LEU A 338 9.38 -17.08 -6.46
CA LEU A 338 9.33 -17.75 -7.76
C LEU A 338 9.99 -16.92 -8.86
N THR A 339 9.69 -15.62 -8.92
CA THR A 339 10.28 -14.70 -9.89
C THR A 339 11.80 -14.64 -9.76
N ILE A 340 12.30 -14.51 -8.52
CA ILE A 340 13.73 -14.49 -8.22
C ILE A 340 14.38 -15.78 -8.71
N TRP A 341 13.78 -16.93 -8.39
CA TRP A 341 14.31 -18.23 -8.79
C TRP A 341 14.35 -18.38 -10.32
N ILE A 342 13.30 -18.02 -11.04
CA ILE A 342 13.26 -18.04 -12.52
C ILE A 342 14.35 -17.12 -13.10
N CYS A 343 14.47 -15.90 -12.58
CA CYS A 343 15.44 -14.91 -13.06
C CYS A 343 16.90 -15.30 -12.77
N ALA A 344 17.14 -16.05 -11.70
CA ALA A 344 18.45 -16.52 -11.31
C ALA A 344 19.00 -17.63 -12.22
N GLN A 345 18.15 -18.32 -12.99
CA GLN A 345 18.60 -19.34 -13.94
C GLN A 345 19.32 -18.70 -15.13
N THR A 346 20.47 -19.22 -15.53
CA THR A 346 21.31 -18.65 -16.62
C THR A 346 20.80 -19.02 -18.01
N GLN A 347 20.03 -20.11 -18.14
CA GLN A 347 19.50 -20.57 -19.40
C GLN A 347 18.64 -19.50 -20.07
N LYS A 348 18.86 -19.31 -21.38
CA LYS A 348 17.99 -18.57 -22.30
C LYS A 348 17.28 -19.58 -23.20
N ASN A 349 15.97 -19.50 -23.32
CA ASN A 349 15.18 -20.33 -24.22
C ASN A 349 14.08 -19.49 -24.88
N TRP A 350 13.47 -20.01 -25.95
CA TRP A 350 12.38 -19.30 -26.65
C TRP A 350 11.18 -19.05 -25.73
N ILE A 351 10.97 -19.92 -24.73
CA ILE A 351 9.92 -19.79 -23.71
C ILE A 351 10.11 -18.51 -22.90
N ASP A 352 11.34 -18.18 -22.49
CA ASP A 352 11.64 -16.92 -21.78
C ASP A 352 11.24 -15.74 -22.68
N THR A 353 11.68 -15.72 -23.94
CA THR A 353 11.37 -14.61 -24.86
C THR A 353 9.86 -14.42 -25.05
N CYS A 354 9.12 -15.51 -25.31
CA CYS A 354 7.66 -15.47 -25.43
C CYS A 354 7.00 -14.99 -24.14
N SER A 355 7.45 -15.52 -22.99
CA SER A 355 6.93 -15.13 -21.67
C SER A 355 7.13 -13.63 -21.43
N LEU A 356 8.32 -13.10 -21.72
CA LEU A 356 8.64 -11.69 -21.56
C LEU A 356 7.76 -10.79 -22.43
N ILE A 357 7.52 -11.18 -23.70
CA ILE A 357 6.63 -10.43 -24.60
C ILE A 357 5.19 -10.42 -24.08
N ILE A 358 4.67 -11.58 -23.66
CA ILE A 358 3.29 -11.67 -23.17
C ILE A 358 3.14 -10.90 -21.86
N ILE A 359 4.09 -11.01 -20.93
CA ILE A 359 4.09 -10.24 -19.68
C ILE A 359 4.10 -8.75 -19.96
N LEU A 360 4.93 -8.27 -20.91
CA LEU A 360 4.95 -6.87 -21.31
C LEU A 360 3.60 -6.41 -21.86
N GLY A 361 2.93 -7.25 -22.67
CA GLY A 361 1.58 -7.00 -23.16
C GLY A 361 0.55 -6.89 -22.02
N ILE A 362 0.60 -7.82 -21.05
CA ILE A 362 -0.27 -7.80 -19.86
C ILE A 362 -0.04 -6.53 -19.03
N VAL A 363 1.22 -6.19 -18.71
CA VAL A 363 1.57 -4.98 -17.96
C VAL A 363 1.04 -3.72 -18.67
N SER A 364 1.19 -3.66 -19.99
CA SER A 364 0.70 -2.53 -20.79
C SER A 364 -0.83 -2.42 -20.75
N ALA A 365 -1.54 -3.55 -20.87
CA ALA A 365 -3.00 -3.60 -20.78
C ALA A 365 -3.51 -3.20 -19.39
N LEU A 366 -2.87 -3.68 -18.31
CA LEU A 366 -3.21 -3.31 -16.95
C LEU A 366 -3.00 -1.80 -16.71
N ASN A 367 -1.84 -1.26 -17.10
CA ASN A 367 -1.56 0.17 -16.97
C ASN A 367 -2.57 1.04 -17.71
N PHE A 368 -2.98 0.65 -18.92
CA PHE A 368 -3.99 1.37 -19.70
C PHE A 368 -5.34 1.40 -19.00
N ARG A 369 -5.77 0.28 -18.40
CA ARG A 369 -7.01 0.23 -17.62
C ARG A 369 -6.94 1.13 -16.39
N HIS A 370 -5.83 1.05 -15.66
CA HIS A 370 -5.55 1.87 -14.49
C HIS A 370 -5.64 3.36 -14.83
N PHE A 371 -4.93 3.82 -15.86
CA PHE A 371 -4.97 5.21 -16.30
C PHE A 371 -6.38 5.74 -16.56
N ASN A 372 -7.21 4.98 -17.28
CA ASN A 372 -8.59 5.39 -17.57
C ASN A 372 -9.44 5.50 -16.31
N GLY A 373 -9.26 4.57 -15.35
CA GLY A 373 -9.93 4.64 -14.05
C GLY A 373 -9.54 5.91 -13.27
N TYR A 374 -8.24 6.21 -13.22
CA TYR A 374 -7.72 7.35 -12.45
C TYR A 374 -8.06 8.71 -13.06
N ALA A 375 -8.16 8.80 -14.39
CA ALA A 375 -8.60 10.03 -15.04
C ALA A 375 -10.05 10.42 -14.64
N ILE A 376 -10.92 9.43 -14.42
CA ILE A 376 -12.29 9.65 -13.93
C ILE A 376 -12.27 10.14 -12.49
N THR A 377 -11.56 9.43 -11.60
CA THR A 377 -11.51 9.81 -10.18
C THR A 377 -10.84 11.16 -9.96
N ASN A 378 -9.82 11.52 -10.75
CA ASN A 378 -9.20 12.84 -10.70
C ASN A 378 -10.19 13.98 -11.03
N LYS A 379 -11.08 13.78 -12.02
CA LYS A 379 -12.14 14.76 -12.31
C LYS A 379 -13.13 14.89 -11.15
N GLU A 380 -13.45 13.77 -10.50
CA GLU A 380 -14.38 13.74 -9.37
C GLU A 380 -13.80 14.36 -8.10
N ILE A 381 -12.49 14.22 -7.84
CA ILE A 381 -11.80 14.94 -6.76
C ILE A 381 -11.87 16.45 -7.00
N LYS A 382 -11.55 16.90 -8.23
CA LYS A 382 -11.64 18.32 -8.60
C LYS A 382 -13.05 18.87 -8.47
N GLU A 383 -14.06 18.05 -8.78
CA GLU A 383 -15.45 18.43 -8.58
C GLU A 383 -15.80 18.56 -7.09
N GLN A 384 -15.30 17.68 -6.22
CA GLN A 384 -15.48 17.87 -4.76
C GLN A 384 -14.83 19.17 -4.28
N GLN A 385 -13.62 19.47 -4.76
CA GLN A 385 -12.89 20.70 -4.40
C GLN A 385 -13.59 21.99 -4.85
N SER A 386 -14.52 21.92 -5.82
CA SER A 386 -15.24 23.11 -6.30
C SER A 386 -16.14 23.76 -5.24
N CYS A 387 -16.51 23.05 -4.17
CA CYS A 387 -17.31 23.61 -3.09
C CYS A 387 -16.49 24.43 -2.07
N LEU A 388 -15.16 24.36 -2.10
CA LEU A 388 -14.29 24.99 -1.09
C LEU A 388 -14.45 26.51 -1.02
N SER A 389 -14.80 27.19 -2.12
CA SER A 389 -15.05 28.64 -2.12
C SER A 389 -16.33 29.05 -1.39
N HIS A 390 -17.17 28.08 -1.00
CA HIS A 390 -18.42 28.30 -0.28
C HIS A 390 -18.34 27.85 1.20
N ILE A 391 -17.16 27.45 1.67
CA ILE A 391 -16.93 26.96 3.02
C ILE A 391 -16.10 27.99 3.80
N LYS A 392 -16.52 28.31 5.02
CA LYS A 392 -15.78 29.19 5.94
C LYS A 392 -14.55 28.45 6.53
N PRO A 393 -13.38 29.10 6.67
CA PRO A 393 -12.23 28.51 7.33
C PRO A 393 -12.52 28.04 8.76
N ASN A 394 -11.87 26.95 9.18
CA ASN A 394 -11.97 26.33 10.50
C ASN A 394 -13.37 25.82 10.89
N SER A 395 -14.24 25.57 9.90
CA SER A 395 -15.55 24.96 10.12
C SER A 395 -15.48 23.44 10.26
N THR A 396 -16.57 22.84 10.74
CA THR A 396 -16.76 21.38 10.77
C THR A 396 -17.57 20.91 9.56
N LEU A 397 -17.07 19.89 8.86
CA LEU A 397 -17.75 19.26 7.71
C LEU A 397 -18.16 17.82 8.02
N LEU A 398 -19.44 17.51 7.81
CA LEU A 398 -19.97 16.15 7.72
C LEU A 398 -20.02 15.70 6.24
N PRO A 399 -19.10 14.85 5.78
CA PRO A 399 -19.16 14.27 4.45
C PRO A 399 -20.07 13.04 4.43
N LEU A 400 -20.98 12.98 3.46
CA LEU A 400 -21.89 11.85 3.23
C LEU A 400 -21.72 11.34 1.81
N ASN A 401 -21.06 10.19 1.70
CA ASN A 401 -20.61 9.63 0.45
C ASN A 401 -21.45 8.41 0.02
N TYR A 402 -22.36 8.63 -0.94
CA TYR A 402 -23.24 7.60 -1.50
C TYR A 402 -22.66 6.92 -2.75
N SER A 403 -21.39 7.17 -3.07
CA SER A 403 -20.75 6.55 -4.22
C SER A 403 -20.64 5.03 -4.04
N LYS A 404 -21.05 4.27 -5.06
CA LYS A 404 -20.81 2.83 -5.12
C LYS A 404 -19.37 2.46 -5.51
N HIS A 405 -18.55 3.46 -5.85
CA HIS A 405 -17.18 3.23 -6.25
C HIS A 405 -16.30 3.11 -5.00
N TRP A 406 -15.82 1.90 -4.72
CA TRP A 406 -15.09 1.57 -3.49
C TRP A 406 -13.88 2.48 -3.22
N LEU A 407 -13.10 2.90 -4.25
CA LEU A 407 -11.98 3.87 -4.05
C LEU A 407 -12.38 5.24 -3.48
N GLN A 408 -13.66 5.60 -3.50
CA GLN A 408 -14.09 6.94 -3.13
C GLN A 408 -14.36 7.09 -1.65
N SER A 409 -14.30 6.02 -0.85
CA SER A 409 -14.71 6.04 0.57
C SER A 409 -14.15 7.24 1.33
N ASN A 410 -12.83 7.43 1.28
CA ASN A 410 -12.12 8.50 1.99
C ASN A 410 -11.88 9.74 1.12
N MET A 411 -12.49 9.86 -0.07
CA MET A 411 -12.16 10.93 -1.04
C MET A 411 -12.40 12.34 -0.48
N SER A 412 -13.33 12.48 0.47
CA SER A 412 -13.66 13.76 1.11
C SER A 412 -12.48 14.36 1.89
N ASN A 413 -11.57 13.53 2.39
CA ASN A 413 -10.41 13.95 3.17
C ASN A 413 -9.47 14.90 2.43
N TYR A 414 -9.45 14.88 1.09
CA TYR A 414 -8.69 15.86 0.30
C TYR A 414 -9.15 17.31 0.53
N LEU A 415 -10.40 17.54 0.91
CA LEU A 415 -10.89 18.89 1.21
C LEU A 415 -10.16 19.49 2.42
N GLY A 416 -9.94 18.69 3.45
CA GLY A 416 -9.27 19.09 4.69
C GLY A 416 -7.75 19.17 4.57
N THR A 417 -7.19 18.66 3.46
CA THR A 417 -5.77 18.84 3.16
C THR A 417 -5.49 20.17 2.46
N GLU A 418 -6.43 20.63 1.63
CA GLU A 418 -6.28 21.84 0.80
C GLU A 418 -6.86 23.10 1.46
N PHE A 419 -7.79 22.93 2.40
CA PHE A 419 -8.48 24.02 3.10
C PHE A 419 -8.53 23.74 4.61
N PRO A 420 -8.42 24.75 5.49
CA PRO A 420 -8.54 24.56 6.94
C PRO A 420 -9.97 24.14 7.30
N LEU A 421 -10.23 22.83 7.28
CA LEU A 421 -11.54 22.23 7.43
C LEU A 421 -11.45 21.00 8.32
N PHE A 422 -12.26 20.96 9.37
CA PHE A 422 -12.34 19.80 10.24
C PHE A 422 -13.37 18.81 9.70
N ILE A 423 -12.89 17.79 9.02
CA ILE A 423 -13.69 16.71 8.45
C ILE A 423 -13.90 15.63 9.51
N LEU A 424 -15.17 15.26 9.74
CA LEU A 424 -15.55 14.25 10.72
C LEU A 424 -15.16 12.81 10.32
N ASP A 425 -15.03 12.55 9.03
CA ASP A 425 -14.57 11.28 8.47
C ASP A 425 -13.04 11.18 8.56
N ASN A 426 -12.52 10.53 9.60
CA ASN A 426 -11.10 10.17 9.73
C ASN A 426 -10.98 8.77 10.36
N TYR A 427 -11.05 7.74 9.51
CA TYR A 427 -11.12 6.36 10.00
C TYR A 427 -9.83 5.92 10.69
N GLU A 428 -8.70 6.51 10.33
CA GLU A 428 -7.40 6.22 10.93
C GLU A 428 -7.37 6.53 12.41
N ALA A 429 -8.02 7.63 12.82
CA ALA A 429 -8.13 7.98 14.22
C ALA A 429 -8.99 7.02 15.06
N SER A 430 -9.77 6.17 14.40
CA SER A 430 -10.49 5.05 15.03
C SER A 430 -9.65 3.78 15.13
N HIS A 431 -8.46 3.74 14.51
CA HIS A 431 -7.60 2.57 14.45
C HIS A 431 -6.31 2.79 15.24
N LYS A 432 -6.03 1.87 16.17
CA LYS A 432 -4.86 1.96 17.06
C LYS A 432 -3.50 2.16 16.35
N PRO A 433 -3.21 1.61 15.14
CA PRO A 433 -1.89 1.73 14.52
C PRO A 433 -1.46 3.11 14.01
N PHE A 434 -2.33 4.13 14.07
CA PHE A 434 -2.05 5.47 13.54
C PHE A 434 -1.65 6.46 14.65
N GLN A 435 -1.10 7.62 14.25
CA GLN A 435 -0.51 8.61 15.15
C GLN A 435 -1.51 9.45 15.93
N LEU A 436 -2.69 9.73 15.36
CA LEU A 436 -3.77 10.44 16.04
C LEU A 436 -4.88 9.46 16.36
N HIS A 437 -5.43 9.54 17.57
CA HIS A 437 -6.62 8.81 17.99
C HIS A 437 -7.73 9.77 18.40
N TRP A 438 -8.98 9.38 18.18
CA TRP A 438 -10.12 10.10 18.73
C TRP A 438 -10.08 10.06 20.25
N LYS A 439 -10.28 11.22 20.88
CA LYS A 439 -10.51 11.32 22.32
C LYS A 439 -11.75 10.53 22.72
N LYS A 440 -11.71 9.96 23.94
CA LYS A 440 -12.84 9.21 24.51
C LYS A 440 -14.13 10.02 24.46
N ASN A 441 -15.22 9.41 24.00
CA ASN A 441 -16.54 10.03 23.81
C ASN A 441 -16.58 11.17 22.77
N ARG A 442 -15.57 11.29 21.91
CA ARG A 442 -15.48 12.32 20.86
C ARG A 442 -15.32 11.74 19.46
N ASN A 443 -15.41 10.41 19.34
CA ASN A 443 -15.28 9.69 18.07
C ASN A 443 -16.52 9.92 17.17
N PRO A 444 -16.40 10.58 16.02
CA PRO A 444 -17.55 10.83 15.14
C PRO A 444 -18.21 9.55 14.61
N TYR A 445 -17.47 8.44 14.48
CA TYR A 445 -18.05 7.15 14.04
C TYR A 445 -19.02 6.56 15.08
N GLU A 446 -18.81 6.86 16.36
CA GLU A 446 -19.71 6.45 17.46
C GLU A 446 -20.86 7.43 17.65
N LEU A 447 -20.63 8.72 17.39
CA LEU A 447 -21.59 9.77 17.67
C LEU A 447 -22.56 10.05 16.49
N VAL A 448 -22.04 10.07 15.27
CA VAL A 448 -22.80 10.38 14.05
C VAL A 448 -23.23 9.09 13.35
N GLY A 449 -22.30 8.17 13.11
CA GLY A 449 -22.54 6.95 12.34
C GLY A 449 -21.60 6.83 11.14
N SER A 450 -22.10 6.26 10.03
CA SER A 450 -21.27 5.98 8.84
C SER A 450 -21.23 7.16 7.86
N PHE A 451 -20.04 7.47 7.34
CA PHE A 451 -19.81 8.54 6.38
C PHE A 451 -19.78 8.08 4.91
N ALA A 452 -19.53 6.79 4.68
CA ALA A 452 -19.40 6.19 3.36
C ALA A 452 -19.92 4.75 3.33
N GLY A 453 -20.22 4.23 2.14
CA GLY A 453 -20.54 2.81 1.92
C GLY A 453 -21.92 2.58 1.32
N HIS A 454 -22.50 1.41 1.60
CA HIS A 454 -23.82 1.04 1.09
C HIS A 454 -24.92 1.75 1.87
N PRO A 455 -25.88 2.41 1.20
CA PRO A 455 -27.04 2.98 1.87
C PRO A 455 -27.81 1.91 2.66
N PRO A 456 -28.48 2.28 3.77
CA PRO A 456 -28.68 3.66 4.23
C PRO A 456 -27.50 4.22 5.04
N LEU A 457 -27.14 5.49 4.79
CA LEU A 457 -26.23 6.24 5.66
C LEU A 457 -27.06 6.97 6.71
N CYS A 458 -27.02 6.49 7.95
CA CYS A 458 -27.67 7.13 9.08
C CYS A 458 -26.66 8.06 9.74
N ALA A 459 -26.97 9.35 9.81
CA ALA A 459 -26.12 10.36 10.45
C ALA A 459 -26.90 11.09 11.55
N ASN A 460 -26.52 10.84 12.80
CA ASN A 460 -27.15 11.46 13.97
C ASN A 460 -26.46 12.78 14.34
N ILE A 461 -26.84 13.84 13.63
CA ILE A 461 -26.29 15.20 13.82
C ILE A 461 -26.52 15.66 15.26
N SER A 462 -27.75 15.54 15.77
CA SER A 462 -28.11 16.05 17.10
C SER A 462 -27.33 15.39 18.24
N ASN A 463 -27.07 14.08 18.15
CA ASN A 463 -26.26 13.37 19.15
C ASN A 463 -24.82 13.90 19.18
N PHE A 464 -24.19 14.09 18.02
CA PHE A 464 -22.85 14.68 17.95
C PHE A 464 -22.80 16.07 18.57
N GLU A 465 -23.73 16.95 18.21
CA GLU A 465 -23.71 18.34 18.71
C GLU A 465 -23.98 18.40 20.22
N THR A 466 -24.89 17.56 20.72
CA THR A 466 -25.23 17.50 22.15
C THR A 466 -24.07 16.97 22.98
N VAL A 467 -23.39 15.92 22.53
CA VAL A 467 -22.28 15.30 23.28
C VAL A 467 -21.01 16.14 23.20
N THR A 468 -20.69 16.67 22.02
CA THR A 468 -19.43 17.39 21.81
C THR A 468 -19.52 18.88 22.10
N GLN A 469 -20.72 19.45 22.18
CA GLN A 469 -20.96 20.90 22.28
C GLN A 469 -20.30 21.68 21.12
N LYS A 470 -20.17 21.04 19.95
CA LYS A 470 -19.66 21.62 18.69
C LYS A 470 -20.71 21.46 17.60
N SER A 471 -20.90 22.50 16.79
CA SER A 471 -21.80 22.46 15.63
C SER A 471 -21.18 21.73 14.45
N ILE A 472 -22.03 21.06 13.66
CA ILE A 472 -21.69 20.67 12.29
C ILE A 472 -22.07 21.85 11.40
N ASP A 473 -21.08 22.61 10.94
CA ASP A 473 -21.33 23.85 10.20
C ASP A 473 -21.75 23.57 8.75
N TYR A 474 -21.21 22.51 8.16
CA TYR A 474 -21.50 22.11 6.80
C TYR A 474 -21.82 20.62 6.67
N ILE A 475 -22.73 20.29 5.76
CA ILE A 475 -23.00 18.92 5.30
C ILE A 475 -22.73 18.85 3.81
N MET A 476 -21.91 17.91 3.37
CA MET A 476 -21.67 17.65 1.95
C MET A 476 -22.22 16.28 1.58
N THR A 477 -23.09 16.22 0.58
CA THR A 477 -23.52 14.95 -0.02
C THR A 477 -22.80 14.72 -1.34
N TRP A 478 -22.34 13.48 -1.56
CA TRP A 478 -21.70 13.06 -2.81
C TRP A 478 -22.45 11.87 -3.42
N LYS A 479 -22.93 12.04 -4.66
CA LYS A 479 -23.70 11.07 -5.45
C LYS A 479 -24.95 10.53 -4.74
N MET A 480 -25.57 11.33 -3.88
CA MET A 480 -26.82 10.95 -3.22
C MET A 480 -27.93 10.75 -4.26
N PRO A 481 -28.54 9.56 -4.39
CA PRO A 481 -29.60 9.35 -5.35
C PRO A 481 -30.85 10.17 -4.98
N PRO A 482 -31.51 10.86 -5.93
CA PRO A 482 -32.68 11.68 -5.62
C PRO A 482 -33.84 10.81 -5.10
N ASN A 483 -34.03 9.62 -5.66
CA ASN A 483 -35.14 8.73 -5.33
C ASN A 483 -34.80 7.73 -4.19
N LEU A 484 -33.69 7.92 -3.48
CA LEU A 484 -33.36 7.07 -2.34
C LEU A 484 -34.39 7.33 -1.23
N ASN A 485 -35.23 6.35 -0.95
CA ASN A 485 -36.29 6.39 0.06
C ASN A 485 -36.05 5.28 1.08
N ASP A 486 -35.32 5.62 2.12
CA ASP A 486 -35.12 4.81 3.31
C ASP A 486 -35.29 5.68 4.57
N SER A 487 -35.53 5.05 5.72
CA SER A 487 -35.85 5.75 6.96
C SER A 487 -34.74 6.73 7.38
N CYS A 488 -33.47 6.34 7.22
CA CYS A 488 -32.34 7.17 7.62
C CYS A 488 -32.12 8.35 6.67
N THR A 489 -32.12 8.12 5.36
CA THR A 489 -31.97 9.18 4.36
C THR A 489 -33.12 10.18 4.46
N ASN A 490 -34.34 9.73 4.73
CA ASN A 490 -35.49 10.61 4.92
C ASN A 490 -35.38 11.44 6.20
N SER A 491 -34.98 10.82 7.32
CA SER A 491 -34.71 11.56 8.57
C SER A 491 -33.59 12.58 8.39
N LEU A 492 -32.51 12.21 7.72
CA LEU A 492 -31.41 13.11 7.41
C LEU A 492 -31.86 14.28 6.52
N ARG A 493 -32.62 14.02 5.45
CA ARG A 493 -33.17 15.08 4.58
C ARG A 493 -34.07 16.03 5.36
N HIS A 494 -34.88 15.51 6.28
CA HIS A 494 -35.70 16.34 7.14
C HIS A 494 -34.84 17.27 8.01
N ASN A 495 -33.80 16.74 8.66
CA ASN A 495 -32.86 17.53 9.46
C ASN A 495 -32.13 18.59 8.62
N ILE A 496 -31.64 18.21 7.43
CA ILE A 496 -31.00 19.14 6.49
C ILE A 496 -31.97 20.26 6.08
N THR A 497 -33.23 19.93 5.78
CA THR A 497 -34.22 20.92 5.30
C THR A 497 -34.62 21.92 6.39
N ASN A 498 -34.68 21.47 7.64
CA ASN A 498 -35.06 22.31 8.77
C ASN A 498 -33.91 23.22 9.22
N ASP A 499 -32.68 22.70 9.24
CA ASP A 499 -31.56 23.35 9.94
C ASP A 499 -30.47 23.90 9.01
N TYR A 500 -30.50 23.58 7.71
CA TYR A 500 -29.45 23.97 6.77
C TYR A 500 -30.01 24.61 5.49
N ASP A 501 -29.23 25.51 4.89
CA ASP A 501 -29.49 26.11 3.58
C ASP A 501 -28.55 25.52 2.52
N THR A 502 -29.06 25.31 1.31
CA THR A 502 -28.22 24.86 0.19
C THR A 502 -27.41 26.05 -0.32
N VAL A 503 -26.09 25.96 -0.20
CA VAL A 503 -25.17 27.05 -0.58
C VAL A 503 -24.39 26.76 -1.87
N PHE A 504 -24.31 25.49 -2.27
CA PHE A 504 -23.63 25.11 -3.50
C PHE A 504 -24.15 23.77 -4.05
N VAL A 505 -24.24 23.69 -5.39
CA VAL A 505 -24.51 22.47 -6.15
C VAL A 505 -23.48 22.39 -7.27
N SER A 506 -22.76 21.28 -7.40
CA SER A 506 -21.76 21.15 -8.47
C SER A 506 -22.40 21.10 -9.86
N HIS A 507 -21.62 21.39 -10.89
CA HIS A 507 -22.08 21.37 -12.28
C HIS A 507 -22.72 20.03 -12.69
N SER A 508 -22.18 18.88 -12.24
CA SER A 508 -22.76 17.57 -12.55
C SER A 508 -23.90 17.16 -11.61
N LYS A 509 -24.25 18.02 -10.63
CA LYS A 509 -25.25 17.78 -9.57
C LYS A 509 -24.96 16.56 -8.70
N LYS A 510 -23.73 16.04 -8.74
CA LYS A 510 -23.27 14.95 -7.87
C LYS A 510 -22.94 15.44 -6.47
N LEU A 511 -22.53 16.69 -6.30
CA LEU A 511 -22.25 17.30 -5.01
C LEU A 511 -23.31 18.33 -4.67
N VAL A 512 -23.80 18.27 -3.42
CA VAL A 512 -24.59 19.34 -2.81
C VAL A 512 -23.97 19.67 -1.45
N LEU A 513 -23.72 20.96 -1.21
CA LEU A 513 -23.22 21.50 0.06
C LEU A 513 -24.33 22.29 0.75
N PHE A 514 -24.51 21.99 2.03
CA PHE A 514 -25.46 22.66 2.91
C PHE A 514 -24.70 23.38 4.03
N GLU A 515 -25.09 24.61 4.35
CA GLU A 515 -24.57 25.42 5.47
C GLU A 515 -25.62 25.50 6.58
N LYS A 516 -25.21 25.36 7.84
CA LYS A 516 -26.11 25.43 8.98
C LYS A 516 -26.70 26.84 9.13
N ARG A 517 -28.01 26.93 9.32
CA ARG A 517 -28.70 28.19 9.63
C ARG A 517 -28.23 28.73 10.97
N VAL A 518 -27.82 30.00 10.98
CA VAL A 518 -27.58 30.71 12.24
C VAL A 518 -28.94 31.12 12.78
N ILE A 519 -29.46 30.40 13.78
CA ILE A 519 -30.62 30.86 14.53
C ILE A 519 -30.13 32.03 15.39
N SER A 520 -30.39 33.27 14.97
CA SER A 520 -30.20 34.43 15.83
C SER A 520 -31.14 34.28 17.02
N GLN A 521 -30.60 33.90 18.18
CA GLN A 521 -31.27 34.08 19.45
C GLN A 521 -31.40 35.60 19.65
N PHE A 522 -32.58 36.13 19.36
CA PHE A 522 -32.98 37.49 19.73
C PHE A 522 -33.36 37.55 21.21
#